data_AF-A0A6G0UAP6-F1
#
_entry.id   AF-A0A6G0UAP6-F1
#
_cell.length_a   1.000
_cell.length_b   1.000
_cell.length_c   1.000
_cell.angle_alpha   90.00
_cell.angle_beta   90.00
_cell.angle_gamma   90.00
#
_symmetry.space_group_name_H-M   'P 1'
#
loop_
_entity.id
_entity.type
_entity.pdbx_description
1 polymer ?
#
loop_
_entity_poly.entity_id
_entity_poly.type
_entity_poly.pdbx_seq_one_letter_code
_entity_poly.pdbx_strand_id
1 'polypeptide(L)'
;AGEGITYTFTQHTVIEDTTPITDDDPYWKVFSNTLKEMGFKFAPEISAGFTDSRFSRKLGLRCIGFNTMINTPILLHDHNEFLEEKVFLRGVEIYEKLIENLSNIPPEADT
;
A
#
# COMPACT_ATOMS: atom_id res chain seq x y z
N ALA A 1 21.61 22.08 9.66
CA ALA A 1 22.84 22.57 9.01
C ALA A 1 23.59 23.46 10.00
N GLY A 2 24.87 23.75 9.75
CA GLY A 2 25.68 24.61 10.62
C GLY A 2 25.16 26.05 10.71
N GLU A 3 25.77 26.83 11.60
CA GLU A 3 25.45 28.24 11.80
C GLU A 3 25.54 29.02 10.47
N GLY A 4 24.50 29.81 10.16
CA GLY A 4 24.43 30.62 8.94
C GLY A 4 23.96 29.91 7.67
N ILE A 5 23.66 28.60 7.69
CA ILE A 5 23.11 27.89 6.53
C ILE A 5 21.58 27.87 6.57
N THR A 6 20.95 28.45 5.55
CA THR A 6 19.51 28.30 5.28
C THR A 6 19.29 27.41 4.05
N TYR A 7 18.23 26.62 4.08
CA TYR A 7 17.76 25.87 2.91
C TYR A 7 16.29 26.19 2.65
N THR A 8 15.86 25.96 1.42
CA THR A 8 14.46 25.96 1.03
C THR A 8 14.15 24.65 0.35
N PHE A 9 12.93 24.17 0.48
CA PHE A 9 12.48 22.96 -0.19
C PHE A 9 11.57 23.35 -1.35
N THR A 10 11.82 22.78 -2.53
CA THR A 10 10.81 22.77 -3.61
C THR A 10 9.58 21.99 -3.19
N GLN A 11 9.77 20.91 -2.42
CA GLN A 11 8.72 20.12 -1.80
C GLN A 11 9.22 19.56 -0.46
N HIS A 12 8.55 19.93 0.63
CA HIS A 12 8.80 19.39 1.96
C HIS A 12 7.61 18.53 2.37
N THR A 13 7.84 17.24 2.58
CA THR A 13 6.79 16.31 3.03
C THR A 13 7.19 15.76 4.38
N VAL A 14 6.46 16.16 5.42
CA VAL A 14 6.43 15.47 6.70
C VAL A 14 5.32 14.41 6.59
N ILE A 15 5.65 13.15 6.85
CA ILE A 15 4.69 12.04 6.81
C ILE A 15 4.21 11.83 8.23
N GLU A 16 3.05 12.40 8.56
CA GLU A 16 2.41 12.21 9.87
C GLU A 16 1.33 11.13 9.81
N ASP A 17 0.63 11.04 8.68
CA ASP A 17 -0.51 10.14 8.51
C ASP A 17 -0.07 8.76 8.03
N THR A 18 -0.41 7.72 8.79
CA THR A 18 -0.25 6.31 8.41
C THR A 18 -1.60 5.59 8.45
N THR A 19 -1.74 4.56 7.61
CA THR A 19 -2.91 3.69 7.66
C THR A 19 -2.73 2.72 8.82
N PRO A 20 -3.70 2.58 9.73
CA PRO A 20 -3.65 1.57 10.77
C PRO A 20 -3.51 0.16 10.18
N ILE A 21 -2.68 -0.67 10.81
CA ILE A 21 -2.46 -2.08 10.44
C ILE A 21 -2.78 -3.03 11.60
N THR A 22 -3.73 -2.63 12.44
CA THR A 22 -4.25 -3.46 13.53
C THR A 22 -5.58 -4.07 13.13
N ASP A 23 -5.96 -5.18 13.77
CA ASP A 23 -7.22 -5.88 13.47
C ASP A 23 -8.48 -5.09 13.88
N ASP A 24 -8.31 -3.94 14.54
CA ASP A 24 -9.39 -2.99 14.84
C ASP A 24 -9.78 -2.15 13.61
N ASP A 25 -8.89 -2.02 12.62
CA ASP A 25 -9.22 -1.39 11.34
C ASP A 25 -9.88 -2.41 10.40
N PRO A 26 -11.15 -2.18 9.99
CA PRO A 26 -11.89 -3.18 9.22
C PRO A 26 -11.27 -3.43 7.84
N TYR A 27 -10.66 -2.42 7.23
CA TYR A 27 -10.04 -2.54 5.92
C TYR A 27 -8.75 -3.34 5.99
N TRP A 28 -7.87 -3.05 6.96
CA TRP A 28 -6.68 -3.85 7.19
C TRP A 28 -7.01 -5.30 7.56
N LYS A 29 -7.98 -5.50 8.45
CA LYS A 29 -8.40 -6.84 8.87
C LYS A 29 -8.84 -7.69 7.68
N VAL A 30 -9.74 -7.16 6.84
CA VAL A 30 -10.22 -7.89 5.65
C VAL A 30 -9.10 -8.10 4.63
N PHE A 31 -8.29 -7.08 4.36
CA PHE A 31 -7.14 -7.19 3.45
C PHE A 31 -6.16 -8.28 3.91
N SER A 32 -5.72 -8.20 5.16
CA SER A 32 -4.74 -9.11 5.74
C SER A 32 -5.26 -10.55 5.86
N ASN A 33 -6.53 -10.74 6.22
CA ASN A 33 -7.15 -12.06 6.30
C ASN A 33 -7.34 -12.68 4.91
N THR A 34 -7.76 -11.90 3.92
CA THR A 34 -7.89 -12.38 2.54
C THR A 34 -6.55 -12.94 2.03
N LEU A 35 -5.45 -12.20 2.25
CA LEU A 35 -4.12 -12.69 1.86
C LEU A 35 -3.70 -13.94 2.64
N LYS A 36 -3.96 -14.01 3.95
CA LYS A 36 -3.67 -15.20 4.78
C LYS A 36 -4.46 -16.43 4.33
N GLU A 37 -5.75 -16.28 4.04
CA GLU A 37 -6.63 -17.34 3.54
C GLU A 37 -6.18 -17.89 2.19
N MET A 38 -5.67 -17.00 1.32
CA MET A 38 -5.03 -17.39 0.06
C MET A 38 -3.64 -18.03 0.25
N GLY A 39 -3.16 -18.17 1.48
CA GLY A 39 -1.90 -18.83 1.82
C GLY A 39 -0.65 -17.95 1.66
N PHE A 40 -0.82 -16.63 1.52
CA PHE A 40 0.31 -15.71 1.36
C PHE A 40 0.94 -15.34 2.71
N LYS A 41 2.25 -15.16 2.68
CA LYS A 41 3.03 -14.56 3.76
C LYS A 41 3.43 -13.15 3.33
N PHE A 42 3.29 -12.19 4.23
CA PHE A 42 3.66 -10.80 3.98
C PHE A 42 4.17 -10.16 5.27
N ALA A 43 4.98 -9.12 5.10
CA ALA A 43 5.43 -8.25 6.17
C ALA A 43 5.03 -6.81 5.80
N PRO A 44 4.28 -6.09 6.64
CA PRO A 44 3.97 -4.69 6.40
C PRO A 44 5.25 -3.85 6.46
N GLU A 45 5.41 -2.92 5.52
CA GLU A 45 6.53 -1.99 5.49
C GLU A 45 6.05 -0.54 5.37
N ILE A 46 6.85 0.37 5.91
CA ILE A 46 6.62 1.81 5.72
C ILE A 46 7.14 2.21 4.34
N SER A 47 6.22 2.46 3.42
CA SER A 47 6.55 3.06 2.13
C SER A 47 6.83 4.55 2.30
N ALA A 48 8.05 4.98 1.94
CA ALA A 48 8.41 6.39 1.89
C ALA A 48 7.49 7.11 0.89
N GLY A 49 6.97 8.29 1.27
CA GLY A 49 5.86 9.02 0.64
C GLY A 49 6.09 9.56 -0.78
N PHE A 50 6.50 8.70 -1.70
CA PHE A 50 6.65 8.96 -3.13
C PHE A 50 5.41 8.55 -3.93
N THR A 51 4.49 7.77 -3.35
CA THR A 51 3.26 7.34 -4.02
C THR A 51 2.10 8.29 -3.80
N ASP A 52 1.03 8.15 -4.60
CA ASP A 52 -0.21 8.94 -4.47
C ASP A 52 -0.87 8.81 -3.09
N SER A 53 -0.62 7.69 -2.40
CA SER A 53 -1.12 7.46 -1.05
C SER A 53 -0.72 8.54 -0.04
N ARG A 54 0.34 9.33 -0.31
CA ARG A 54 0.69 10.48 0.53
C ARG A 54 -0.36 11.58 0.50
N PHE A 55 -1.06 11.77 -0.62
CA PHE A 55 -2.07 12.81 -0.78
C PHE A 55 -3.40 12.32 -0.22
N SER A 56 -3.78 11.07 -0.50
CA SER A 56 -5.00 10.47 0.03
C SER A 56 -4.97 10.36 1.55
N ARG A 57 -3.84 9.95 2.16
CA ARG A 57 -3.70 9.91 3.62
C ARG A 57 -3.83 11.28 4.28
N LYS A 58 -3.33 12.35 3.63
CA LYS A 58 -3.53 13.74 4.10
C LYS A 58 -5.00 14.18 4.09
N LEU A 59 -5.86 13.51 3.33
CA LEU A 59 -7.31 13.73 3.34
C LEU A 59 -8.03 12.84 4.36
N GLY A 60 -7.30 12.08 5.18
CA GLY A 60 -7.86 11.13 6.14
C GLY A 60 -8.27 9.79 5.53
N LEU A 61 -7.93 9.52 4.26
CA LEU A 61 -8.27 8.25 3.60
C LEU A 61 -7.24 7.17 3.92
N ARG A 62 -7.75 5.98 4.28
CA ARG A 62 -6.95 4.77 4.47
C ARG A 62 -6.36 4.32 3.13
N CYS A 63 -5.06 4.06 3.09
CA CYS A 63 -4.35 3.63 1.87
C CYS A 63 -3.31 2.56 2.18
N ILE A 64 -3.36 1.45 1.44
CA ILE A 64 -2.36 0.37 1.50
C ILE A 64 -1.70 0.25 0.14
N GLY A 65 -0.38 0.42 0.09
CA GLY A 65 0.40 0.12 -1.11
C GLY A 65 0.62 -1.39 -1.21
N PHE A 66 0.20 -1.99 -2.32
CA PHE A 66 0.32 -3.42 -2.54
C PHE A 66 0.62 -3.73 -4.01
N ASN A 67 1.40 -4.78 -4.26
CA ASN A 67 1.57 -5.36 -5.58
C ASN A 67 1.73 -6.88 -5.43
N THR A 68 1.50 -7.61 -6.53
CA THR A 68 1.47 -9.07 -6.54
C THR A 68 2.75 -9.67 -7.12
N MET A 69 3.85 -8.92 -7.14
CA MET A 69 5.13 -9.29 -7.75
C MET A 69 5.92 -10.27 -6.86
N ILE A 70 5.34 -11.43 -6.58
CA ILE A 70 5.93 -12.48 -5.75
C ILE A 70 7.07 -13.15 -6.52
N ASN A 71 8.23 -13.33 -5.87
CA ASN A 71 9.44 -13.90 -6.48
C ASN A 71 9.89 -13.18 -7.77
N THR A 72 9.59 -11.88 -7.87
CA THR A 72 9.97 -11.03 -9.01
C THR A 72 11.13 -10.12 -8.60
N PRO A 73 12.14 -9.89 -9.45
CA PRO A 73 13.20 -8.93 -9.15
C PRO A 73 12.66 -7.51 -8.99
N ILE A 74 13.26 -6.71 -8.12
CA ILE A 74 12.93 -5.29 -7.97
C ILE A 74 13.60 -4.53 -9.12
N LEU A 75 12.82 -4.16 -10.14
CA LEU A 75 13.30 -3.50 -11.35
C LEU A 75 12.66 -2.12 -11.58
N LEU A 76 12.02 -1.54 -10.56
CA LEU A 76 11.39 -0.23 -10.70
C LEU A 76 12.43 0.80 -11.18
N HIS A 77 12.17 1.41 -12.33
CA HIS A 77 13.07 2.38 -12.99
C HIS A 77 14.43 1.82 -13.44
N ASP A 78 14.59 0.49 -13.55
CA ASP A 78 15.82 -0.13 -14.03
C ASP A 78 15.74 -0.50 -15.52
N HIS A 79 16.88 -0.83 -16.12
CA HIS A 79 16.93 -1.32 -17.49
C HIS A 79 16.23 -2.68 -17.62
N ASN A 80 15.56 -2.92 -18.74
CA ASN A 80 14.85 -4.18 -19.01
C ASN A 80 13.83 -4.54 -17.92
N GLU A 81 13.17 -3.56 -17.31
CA GLU A 81 12.03 -3.78 -16.41
C GLU A 81 11.01 -4.73 -17.07
N PHE A 82 10.65 -5.80 -16.36
CA PHE A 82 9.70 -6.81 -16.85
C PHE A 82 8.89 -7.41 -15.71
N LEU A 83 7.77 -8.03 -16.08
CA LEU A 83 6.98 -8.89 -15.20
C LEU A 83 6.61 -10.17 -15.97
N GLU A 84 6.71 -11.32 -15.33
CA GLU A 84 6.29 -12.57 -15.95
C GLU A 84 4.76 -12.61 -16.13
N GLU A 85 4.29 -13.08 -17.29
CA GLU A 85 2.86 -13.16 -17.62
C GLU A 85 2.06 -13.92 -16.55
N LYS A 86 2.57 -15.06 -16.09
CA LYS A 86 1.91 -15.86 -15.03
C LYS A 86 1.77 -15.09 -13.71
N VAL A 87 2.72 -14.21 -13.38
CA VAL A 87 2.69 -13.40 -12.15
C VAL A 87 1.68 -12.28 -12.31
N PHE A 88 1.62 -11.67 -13.49
CA PHE A 88 0.58 -10.69 -13.83
C PHE A 88 -0.82 -11.29 -13.74
N LEU A 89 -1.07 -12.42 -14.40
CA LEU A 89 -2.38 -13.10 -14.40
C LEU A 89 -2.78 -13.57 -13.00
N ARG A 90 -1.84 -14.14 -12.23
CA ARG A 90 -2.10 -14.49 -10.82
C ARG A 90 -2.42 -13.24 -10.00
N GLY A 91 -1.81 -12.11 -10.33
CA GLY A 91 -2.12 -10.83 -9.71
C GLY A 91 -3.58 -10.42 -9.88
N VAL A 92 -4.14 -10.62 -11.07
CA VAL A 92 -5.56 -10.35 -11.35
C VAL A 92 -6.46 -11.16 -10.42
N GLU A 93 -6.23 -12.47 -10.32
CA GLU A 93 -7.01 -13.35 -9.43
C GLU A 93 -6.95 -12.92 -7.95
N ILE A 94 -5.77 -12.45 -7.49
CA ILE A 94 -5.59 -11.93 -6.13
C ILE A 94 -6.38 -10.65 -5.92
N TYR A 95 -6.32 -9.72 -6.87
CA TYR A 95 -7.07 -8.47 -6.79
C TYR A 95 -8.58 -8.69 -6.87
N GLU A 96 -9.07 -9.61 -7.71
CA GLU A 96 -10.49 -9.97 -7.76
C GLU A 96 -10.99 -10.40 -6.38
N LYS A 97 -10.25 -11.29 -5.70
CA LYS A 97 -10.62 -11.76 -4.36
C LYS A 97 -10.54 -10.64 -3.31
N LEU A 98 -9.51 -9.79 -3.37
CA LEU A 98 -9.36 -8.65 -2.47
C LEU A 98 -10.51 -7.65 -2.65
N ILE A 99 -10.83 -7.28 -3.89
CA ILE A 99 -11.90 -6.32 -4.20
C ILE A 99 -13.25 -6.87 -3.77
N GLU A 100 -13.54 -8.15 -4.04
CA GLU A 100 -14.75 -8.83 -3.58
C GLU A 100 -14.90 -8.71 -2.06
N ASN A 101 -13.87 -9.13 -1.31
CA ASN A 101 -13.94 -9.14 0.15
C ASN A 101 -13.99 -7.73 0.75
N LEU A 102 -13.18 -6.79 0.24
CA LEU A 102 -13.16 -5.39 0.70
C LEU A 102 -14.49 -4.68 0.43
N SER A 103 -15.17 -4.99 -0.68
CA SER A 103 -16.47 -4.40 -1.03
C SER A 103 -17.62 -4.93 -0.16
N ASN A 104 -17.40 -6.04 0.56
CA ASN A 104 -18.36 -6.63 1.49
C ASN A 104 -18.15 -6.20 2.95
N ILE A 105 -17.27 -5.22 3.20
CA ILE A 105 -17.16 -4.60 4.52
C ILE A 105 -18.46 -3.85 4.82
N PRO A 106 -19.12 -4.09 5.96
CA PRO A 106 -20.31 -3.34 6.34
C PRO A 106 -20.01 -1.83 6.40
N PRO A 107 -20.97 -0.96 6.02
CA PRO A 107 -20.81 0.47 6.21
C PRO A 107 -20.43 0.79 7.65
N GLU A 108 -19.49 1.72 7.86
CA GLU A 108 -19.32 2.32 9.18
C GLU A 108 -20.68 2.91 9.59
N ALA A 109 -21.16 2.56 10.79
CA ALA A 109 -22.41 3.12 11.27
C ALA A 109 -22.26 4.65 11.30
N ASP A 110 -23.18 5.37 10.63
CA ASP A 110 -23.21 6.83 10.68
C ASP A 110 -23.18 7.26 12.15
N THR A 111 -22.10 7.95 12.55
CA THR A 111 -21.94 8.55 13.88
C THR A 111 -21.98 10.07 13.76
#